data_AF-A0A080YX28-F1
#
_entry.id   AF-A0A080YX28-F1
#
_cell.length_a   1.000
_cell.length_b   1.000
_cell.length_c   1.000
_cell.angle_alpha   90.00
_cell.angle_beta   90.00
_cell.angle_gamma   90.00
#
_symmetry.space_group_name_H-M   'P 1'
#
loop_
_entity.id
_entity.type
_entity.pdbx_description
1 polymer ?
#
loop_
_entity_poly.entity_id
_entity_poly.type
_entity_poly.pdbx_seq_one_letter_code
_entity_poly.pdbx_strand_id
1 'polypeptide(L)'
;MTEQHPYTAGPQTPKSQHFVVDDPPRPFREQENPIRSASLLSMVSMAWMQPLISLGAKRPLEHEDVWTMCPEDTCETLRVKFEKELNTINNLETPPPLGIPRVALAL
;
A
#
# COMPACT_ATOMS: atom_id res chain seq x y z
N MET A 1 -28.76 -27.67 -5.22
CA MET A 1 -27.62 -28.02 -6.10
C MET A 1 -26.83 -26.74 -6.33
N THR A 2 -25.72 -26.57 -5.60
CA THR A 2 -24.81 -25.41 -5.77
C THR A 2 -23.65 -25.85 -6.65
N GLU A 3 -23.72 -25.46 -7.93
CA GLU A 3 -22.70 -25.72 -8.94
C GLU A 3 -21.42 -24.92 -8.61
N GLN A 4 -20.47 -25.54 -7.91
CA GLN A 4 -19.14 -24.98 -7.71
C GLN A 4 -18.36 -25.07 -9.03
N HIS A 5 -18.17 -23.94 -9.69
CA HIS A 5 -17.33 -23.86 -10.87
C HIS A 5 -15.86 -23.93 -10.43
N PRO A 6 -15.05 -24.86 -10.96
CA PRO A 6 -13.65 -24.99 -10.59
C PRO A 6 -12.88 -23.75 -11.08
N TYR A 7 -12.29 -23.01 -10.13
CA TYR A 7 -11.34 -21.95 -10.43
C TYR A 7 -10.16 -22.57 -11.18
N THR A 8 -10.05 -22.27 -12.48
CA THR A 8 -8.90 -22.65 -13.29
C THR A 8 -7.98 -21.45 -13.32
N ALA A 9 -6.85 -21.53 -12.62
CA ALA A 9 -5.81 -20.50 -12.72
C ALA A 9 -5.40 -20.35 -14.19
N GLY A 10 -5.29 -19.11 -14.66
CA GLY A 10 -4.79 -18.83 -16.01
C GLY A 10 -3.38 -19.41 -16.21
N PRO A 11 -2.89 -19.46 -17.47
CA PRO A 11 -1.51 -19.86 -17.73
C PRO A 11 -0.58 -19.03 -16.86
N GLN A 12 0.24 -19.71 -16.05
CA GLN A 12 1.28 -19.06 -15.25
C GLN A 12 2.14 -18.28 -16.24
N THR A 13 2.31 -16.97 -16.04
CA THR A 13 3.30 -16.21 -16.81
C THR A 13 4.63 -16.94 -16.65
N PRO A 14 5.36 -17.22 -17.76
CA PRO A 14 6.68 -17.80 -17.66
C PRO A 14 7.49 -16.98 -16.67
N LYS A 15 8.03 -17.60 -15.62
CA LYS A 15 8.96 -16.91 -14.72
C LYS A 15 10.05 -16.35 -15.61
N SER A 16 10.16 -15.01 -15.66
CA SER A 16 11.14 -14.35 -16.51
C SER A 16 12.50 -14.94 -16.16
N GLN A 17 13.16 -15.56 -17.14
CA GLN A 17 14.58 -15.89 -16.99
C GLN A 17 15.27 -14.60 -16.56
N HIS A 18 16.03 -14.68 -15.48
CA HIS A 18 16.77 -13.59 -14.86
C HIS A 18 17.60 -12.87 -15.94
N PHE A 19 17.03 -11.85 -16.59
CA PHE A 19 17.72 -11.05 -17.58
C PHE A 19 18.72 -10.22 -16.78
N VAL A 20 20.00 -10.57 -16.89
CA VAL A 20 21.11 -9.89 -16.24
C VAL A 20 21.26 -8.49 -16.87
N VAL A 21 20.47 -7.55 -16.38
CA VAL A 21 20.56 -6.13 -16.71
C VAL A 21 20.75 -5.43 -15.39
N ASP A 22 22.00 -5.01 -15.10
CA ASP A 22 22.42 -4.21 -13.92
C ASP A 22 21.38 -4.23 -12.79
N ASP A 23 21.29 -5.38 -12.13
CA ASP A 23 20.34 -5.57 -11.03
C ASP A 23 20.67 -4.49 -9.98
N PRO A 24 19.69 -3.75 -9.45
CA PRO A 24 19.94 -2.94 -8.26
C PRO A 24 20.56 -3.88 -7.20
N PRO A 25 21.59 -3.44 -6.44
CA PRO A 25 22.33 -4.33 -5.55
C PRO A 25 21.47 -5.07 -4.51
N ARG A 26 20.21 -4.67 -4.33
CA ARG A 26 19.21 -5.26 -3.42
C ARG A 26 17.79 -5.14 -4.03
N PRO A 27 16.91 -6.14 -3.84
CA PRO A 27 15.49 -6.05 -4.19
C PRO A 27 14.81 -4.84 -3.55
N PHE A 28 13.85 -4.20 -4.23
CA PHE A 28 13.16 -3.03 -3.67
C PHE A 28 12.36 -3.40 -2.42
N ARG A 29 11.93 -4.64 -2.28
CA ARG A 29 11.23 -5.13 -1.08
C ARG A 29 12.08 -5.05 0.19
N GLU A 30 13.40 -5.18 0.08
CA GLU A 30 14.33 -5.07 1.21
C GLU A 30 14.70 -3.61 1.53
N GLN A 31 14.32 -2.68 0.66
CA GLN A 31 14.59 -1.25 0.82
C GLN A 31 13.39 -0.58 1.52
N GLU A 32 13.68 0.44 2.33
CA GLU A 32 12.61 1.30 2.86
C GLU A 32 11.86 1.98 1.71
N ASN A 33 10.55 2.16 1.88
CA ASN A 33 9.73 2.82 0.87
C ASN A 33 10.20 4.29 0.71
N PRO A 34 10.61 4.70 -0.49
CA PRO A 34 11.15 6.04 -0.74
C PRO A 34 10.16 7.16 -0.48
N ILE A 35 8.86 6.87 -0.37
CA ILE A 35 7.86 7.86 0.05
C ILE A 35 8.16 8.42 1.46
N ARG A 36 8.80 7.62 2.33
CA ARG A 36 9.13 8.00 3.70
C ARG A 36 10.26 9.02 3.78
N SER A 37 11.21 8.97 2.85
CA SER A 37 12.36 9.88 2.78
C SER A 37 12.21 10.99 1.72
N ALA A 38 11.14 10.96 0.94
CA ALA A 38 10.86 11.93 -0.11
C ALA A 38 10.51 13.31 0.47
N SER A 39 11.00 14.37 -0.19
CA SER A 39 10.56 15.74 0.08
C SER A 39 9.11 15.95 -0.37
N LEU A 40 8.42 16.95 0.20
CA LEU A 40 7.04 17.30 -0.18
C LEU A 40 6.87 17.46 -1.70
N LEU A 41 7.82 18.12 -2.37
CA LEU A 41 7.79 18.30 -3.83
C LEU A 41 7.93 16.97 -4.57
N SER A 42 8.79 16.07 -4.09
CA SER A 42 8.94 14.73 -4.69
C SER A 42 7.69 13.87 -4.50
N MET A 43 7.04 13.96 -3.33
CA MET A 43 5.77 13.29 -3.06
C MET A 43 4.67 13.76 -4.01
N VAL A 44 4.49 15.09 -4.16
CA VAL A 44 3.46 15.67 -5.05
C VAL A 44 3.73 15.35 -6.52
N SER A 45 4.98 15.45 -6.95
CA SER A 45 5.38 15.16 -8.35
C SER A 45 5.53 13.67 -8.65
N MET A 46 5.31 12.79 -7.67
CA MET A 46 5.49 11.33 -7.80
C MET A 46 6.89 10.92 -8.27
N ALA A 47 7.90 11.79 -8.12
CA ALA A 47 9.26 11.54 -8.61
C ALA A 47 9.92 10.34 -7.92
N TRP A 48 9.49 10.01 -6.70
CA TRP A 48 9.93 8.83 -5.95
C TRP A 48 9.60 7.48 -6.63
N MET A 49 8.62 7.43 -7.54
CA MET A 49 8.25 6.20 -8.26
C MET A 49 9.12 5.90 -9.50
N GLN A 50 9.95 6.85 -9.93
CA GLN A 50 10.79 6.70 -11.14
C GLN A 50 11.58 5.37 -11.22
N PRO A 51 12.22 4.87 -10.15
CA PRO A 51 12.95 3.60 -10.22
C PRO A 51 12.05 2.40 -10.55
N LEU A 52 10.81 2.37 -10.03
CA LEU A 52 9.85 1.31 -10.33
C LEU A 52 9.34 1.39 -11.77
N ILE A 53 9.07 2.61 -12.24
CA ILE A 53 8.65 2.86 -13.63
C ILE A 53 9.74 2.42 -14.62
N SER A 54 10.99 2.77 -14.33
CA SER A 54 12.14 2.37 -15.16
C SER A 54 12.34 0.86 -15.18
N LEU A 55 12.13 0.18 -14.04
CA LEU A 55 12.22 -1.27 -13.93
C LEU A 55 11.09 -1.96 -14.72
N GLY A 56 9.86 -1.49 -14.56
CA GLY A 56 8.69 -2.00 -15.28
C GLY A 56 8.74 -1.81 -16.79
N ALA A 57 9.45 -0.77 -17.26
CA ALA A 57 9.70 -0.55 -18.68
C ALA A 57 10.71 -1.55 -19.28
N LYS A 58 11.63 -2.09 -18.45
CA LYS A 58 12.63 -3.06 -18.87
C LYS A 58 12.12 -4.49 -18.80
N ARG A 59 11.35 -4.82 -17.76
CA ARG A 59 10.82 -6.16 -17.53
C ARG A 59 9.50 -6.13 -16.76
N PRO A 60 8.68 -7.19 -16.87
CA PRO A 60 7.53 -7.37 -15.99
C PRO A 60 7.96 -7.29 -14.52
N LEU A 61 7.22 -6.51 -13.74
CA LEU A 61 7.44 -6.37 -12.30
C LEU A 61 6.98 -7.63 -11.58
N GLU A 62 7.82 -8.15 -10.70
CA GLU A 62 7.47 -9.23 -9.79
C GLU A 62 7.20 -8.67 -8.38
N HIS A 63 6.67 -9.52 -7.50
CA HIS A 63 6.34 -9.12 -6.13
C HIS A 63 7.56 -8.59 -5.35
N GLU A 64 8.76 -9.11 -5.64
CA GLU A 64 10.01 -8.72 -4.96
C GLU A 64 10.55 -7.36 -5.41
N ASP A 65 10.01 -6.82 -6.52
CA ASP A 65 10.40 -5.54 -7.11
C ASP A 65 9.61 -4.36 -6.60
N VAL A 66 8.66 -4.59 -5.70
CA VAL A 66 7.82 -3.54 -5.12
C VAL A 66 8.27 -3.29 -3.68
N TRP A 67 8.34 -2.02 -3.30
CA TRP A 67 8.64 -1.66 -1.91
C TRP A 67 7.59 -2.22 -0.95
N THR A 68 8.05 -2.55 0.26
CA THR A 68 7.13 -2.89 1.34
C THR A 68 6.31 -1.68 1.75
N MET A 69 5.10 -1.94 2.27
CA MET A 69 4.24 -0.89 2.81
C MET A 69 4.92 -0.24 4.02
N CYS A 70 4.80 1.09 4.13
CA CYS A 70 5.26 1.82 5.30
C CYS A 70 4.53 1.30 6.55
N PRO A 71 5.23 1.06 7.68
CA PRO A 71 4.59 0.55 8.90
C PRO A 71 3.46 1.46 9.41
N GLU A 72 3.54 2.76 9.13
CA GLU A 72 2.54 3.77 9.49
C GLU A 72 1.21 3.62 8.72
N ASP A 73 1.28 3.08 7.50
CA ASP A 73 0.15 2.90 6.58
C ASP A 73 -0.44 1.48 6.65
N THR A 74 0.08 0.63 7.54
CA THR A 74 -0.44 -0.72 7.73
C THR A 74 -1.85 -0.72 8.29
N CYS A 75 -2.63 -1.74 7.90
CA CYS A 75 -4.01 -1.92 8.38
C CYS A 75 -4.08 -1.99 9.91
N GLU A 76 -3.07 -2.57 10.55
CA GLU A 76 -3.01 -2.68 12.00
C GLU A 76 -2.87 -1.31 12.68
N THR A 77 -1.95 -0.49 12.19
CA THR A 77 -1.77 0.88 12.69
C THR A 77 -3.02 1.73 12.47
N LEU A 78 -3.64 1.63 11.29
CA LEU A 78 -4.86 2.37 10.97
C LEU A 78 -6.05 1.92 11.82
N ARG A 79 -6.20 0.61 12.03
CA ARG A 79 -7.25 0.02 12.89
C ARG A 79 -7.15 0.55 14.32
N VAL A 80 -5.96 0.53 14.91
CA VAL A 80 -5.75 1.03 16.28
C VAL A 80 -6.07 2.53 16.40
N LYS A 81 -5.65 3.33 15.42
CA LYS A 81 -5.98 4.77 15.38
C LYS A 81 -7.49 4.97 15.28
N PHE A 82 -8.15 4.26 14.38
CA PHE A 82 -9.59 4.35 14.19
C PHE A 82 -10.38 3.94 15.44
N GLU A 83 -10.04 2.81 16.08
CA GLU A 83 -10.68 2.35 17.31
C GLU A 83 -10.52 3.36 18.45
N LYS A 84 -9.34 3.98 18.57
CA LYS A 84 -9.09 5.01 19.58
C LYS A 84 -10.00 6.22 19.38
N GLU A 85 -10.08 6.74 18.15
CA GLU A 85 -10.96 7.89 17.84
C GLU A 85 -12.43 7.53 18.03
N LEU A 86 -12.85 6.35 17.57
CA LEU A 86 -14.22 5.86 17.74
C LEU A 86 -14.60 5.74 19.22
N ASN A 87 -13.73 5.18 20.05
CA ASN A 87 -13.96 5.08 21.48
C ASN A 87 -14.02 6.46 22.14
N THR A 88 -13.17 7.39 21.72
CA THR A 88 -13.20 8.79 22.21
C THR A 88 -14.55 9.44 21.88
N ILE A 89 -15.04 9.25 20.66
CA ILE A 89 -16.34 9.74 20.21
C ILE A 89 -17.48 9.06 20.96
N ASN A 90 -17.42 7.75 21.21
CA ASN A 90 -18.47 7.04 21.94
C ASN A 90 -18.59 7.50 23.40
N ASN A 91 -17.48 7.86 24.04
CA ASN A 91 -17.43 8.34 25.42
C ASN A 91 -17.67 9.85 25.56
N LEU A 92 -17.87 10.59 24.46
CA LEU A 92 -18.16 12.02 24.50
C LEU A 92 -19.59 12.28 25.04
N GLU A 93 -19.72 12.82 26.24
CA GLU A 93 -21.04 13.10 26.83
C GLU A 93 -21.79 14.24 26.12
N THR A 94 -21.08 15.11 25.39
CA THR A 94 -21.67 16.22 24.65
C THR A 94 -22.06 15.82 23.22
N PRO A 95 -23.28 16.16 22.75
CA PRO A 95 -23.63 15.98 21.35
C PRO A 95 -22.75 16.88 20.46
N PRO A 96 -22.21 16.38 19.33
CA PRO A 96 -21.35 17.17 18.46
C PRO A 96 -22.11 18.40 17.93
N PRO A 97 -21.45 19.57 17.81
CA PRO A 97 -22.10 20.87 17.62
C PRO A 97 -22.79 21.09 16.27
N LEU A 98 -22.83 20.09 15.38
CA LEU A 98 -23.26 20.26 13.99
C LEU A 98 -24.20 19.15 13.46
N GLY A 99 -24.73 18.27 14.31
CA GLY A 99 -25.64 17.20 13.86
C GLY A 99 -24.99 16.17 12.94
N ILE A 100 -23.65 16.21 12.80
CA ILE A 100 -22.87 15.23 12.06
C ILE A 100 -22.95 13.89 12.81
N PRO A 101 -23.33 12.78 12.15
CA PRO A 101 -23.35 11.48 12.80
C PRO A 101 -21.96 11.13 13.29
N ARG A 102 -21.87 10.58 14.51
CA ARG A 102 -20.62 10.23 15.21
C ARG A 102 -19.62 9.43 14.36
N VAL A 103 -20.12 8.62 13.43
CA VAL A 103 -19.31 7.82 12.49
C VAL A 103 -18.51 8.67 11.49
N ALA A 104 -18.99 9.85 11.12
CA ALA A 104 -18.34 10.73 10.16
C ALA A 104 -17.24 11.61 10.78
N LEU A 105 -17.07 11.58 12.11
CA LEU A 105 -15.94 12.20 12.81
C LEU A 105 -14.71 11.28 12.88
N ALA A 106 -14.87 9.98 12.59
CA ALA A 106 -13.81 8.99 12.65
C ALA A 106 -13.13 8.71 11.28
N LEU A 107 -13.54 9.44 10.23
CA LEU A 107 -13.01 9.38 8.86
C LEU A 107 -12.29 10.69 8.52
#